data_AF-A0A9X2UPA2-F1
#
_entry.id   AF-A0A9X2UPA2-F1
#
_cell.length_a   1.000
_cell.length_b   1.000
_cell.length_c   1.000
_cell.angle_alpha   90.00
_cell.angle_beta   90.00
_cell.angle_gamma   90.00
#
_symmetry.space_group_name_H-M   'P 1'
#
loop_
_entity.id
_entity.type
_entity.pdbx_description
1 polymer ?
#
loop_
_entity_poly.entity_id
_entity_poly.type
_entity_poly.pdbx_seq_one_letter_code
_entity_poly.pdbx_strand_id
1 'polypeptide(L)'
;DASSIEALVADREFISIDWIQCLQEKEIPFAVRLRSDRHIGLSPEGPSLPARMFARRCSVGQEERLEDWNYLSGANGKQAEVDILVRRIAAGGKDSEEDSFLILAIWKIDSSKATSLYRQRWEIETMFAALKSRGYRLEQTHLTEPDRIQRLIGLLSVAFAWTHIVGERRAEREGLPPKKAHGRRERSLFRYGMDRLQSILTTPERQPQAFFACLTGLRSPTAFLSRT
;
A
#
# COMPACT_ATOMS: atom_id res chain seq x y z
N ASP A 1 -15.67 8.68 8.76
CA ASP A 1 -16.79 8.42 7.86
C ASP A 1 -16.29 7.89 6.53
N ALA A 2 -17.10 7.12 5.78
CA ALA A 2 -16.69 6.63 4.46
C ALA A 2 -16.36 7.78 3.49
N SER A 3 -17.04 8.92 3.66
CA SER A 3 -16.81 10.15 2.89
C SER A 3 -15.43 10.79 3.10
N SER A 4 -14.70 10.43 4.17
CA SER A 4 -13.33 10.91 4.40
C SER A 4 -12.25 9.99 3.80
N ILE A 5 -12.64 8.88 3.17
CA ILE A 5 -11.72 7.92 2.55
C ILE A 5 -11.52 8.34 1.09
N GLU A 6 -10.28 8.69 0.73
CA GLU A 6 -9.94 9.01 -0.66
C GLU A 6 -10.10 7.79 -1.57
N ALA A 7 -9.48 6.67 -1.19
CA ALA A 7 -9.59 5.39 -1.89
C ALA A 7 -9.09 4.24 -1.00
N LEU A 8 -9.72 3.08 -1.13
CA LEU A 8 -9.18 1.81 -0.65
C LEU A 8 -8.38 1.12 -1.76
N VAL A 9 -7.15 0.71 -1.47
CA VAL A 9 -6.30 -0.05 -2.40
C VAL A 9 -6.05 -1.45 -1.86
N ALA A 10 -6.23 -2.46 -2.70
CA ALA A 10 -6.04 -3.86 -2.28
C ALA A 10 -5.49 -4.73 -3.42
N ASP A 11 -4.77 -5.79 -3.06
CA ASP A 11 -4.20 -6.71 -4.03
C ASP A 11 -5.22 -7.77 -4.52
N ARG A 12 -4.70 -8.73 -5.27
CA ARG A 12 -5.48 -9.79 -5.92
C ARG A 12 -6.10 -10.81 -4.96
N GLU A 13 -5.82 -10.74 -3.66
CA GLU A 13 -6.46 -11.60 -2.66
C GLU A 13 -7.84 -11.07 -2.26
N PHE A 14 -8.13 -9.78 -2.53
CA PHE A 14 -9.37 -9.10 -2.14
C PHE A 14 -10.34 -8.89 -3.31
N ILE A 15 -10.52 -9.89 -4.16
CA ILE A 15 -11.29 -9.79 -5.43
C ILE A 15 -12.67 -10.46 -5.38
N SER A 16 -13.15 -10.87 -4.21
CA SER A 16 -14.48 -11.48 -4.07
C SER A 16 -15.57 -10.46 -4.37
N ILE A 17 -16.66 -10.91 -5.01
CA ILE A 17 -17.77 -10.00 -5.35
C ILE A 17 -18.45 -9.47 -4.10
N ASP A 18 -18.61 -10.30 -3.07
CA ASP A 18 -19.16 -9.88 -1.77
C ASP A 18 -18.37 -8.73 -1.14
N TRP A 19 -17.04 -8.77 -1.25
CA TRP A 19 -16.19 -7.69 -0.76
C TRP A 19 -16.36 -6.42 -1.57
N ILE A 20 -16.37 -6.52 -2.90
CA ILE A 20 -16.57 -5.39 -3.81
C ILE A 20 -17.93 -4.73 -3.56
N GLN A 21 -19.01 -5.52 -3.50
CA GLN A 21 -20.36 -5.01 -3.21
C GLN A 21 -20.43 -4.33 -1.85
N CYS A 22 -19.81 -4.90 -0.82
CA CYS A 22 -19.73 -4.28 0.51
C CYS A 22 -19.05 -2.90 0.47
N LEU A 23 -17.98 -2.73 -0.32
CA LEU A 23 -17.34 -1.42 -0.50
C LEU A 23 -18.26 -0.43 -1.23
N GLN A 24 -18.97 -0.89 -2.24
CA GLN A 24 -19.94 -0.08 -3.00
C GLN A 24 -21.11 0.37 -2.13
N GLU A 25 -21.69 -0.55 -1.35
CA GLU A 25 -22.77 -0.27 -0.39
C GLU A 25 -22.36 0.74 0.68
N LYS A 26 -21.09 0.69 1.11
CA LYS A 26 -20.52 1.66 2.06
C LYS A 26 -20.07 2.96 1.40
N GLU A 27 -20.24 3.10 0.10
CA GLU A 27 -19.77 4.22 -0.70
C GLU A 27 -18.27 4.53 -0.58
N ILE A 28 -17.44 3.49 -0.43
CA ILE A 28 -15.99 3.63 -0.33
C ILE A 28 -15.37 3.53 -1.73
N PRO A 29 -14.73 4.60 -2.26
CA PRO A 29 -13.99 4.51 -3.52
C PRO A 29 -12.85 3.49 -3.42
N PHE A 30 -12.57 2.72 -4.47
CA PHE A 30 -11.50 1.73 -4.42
C PHE A 30 -10.78 1.48 -5.74
N ALA A 31 -9.56 0.97 -5.63
CA ALA A 31 -8.78 0.38 -6.71
C ALA A 31 -8.19 -0.97 -6.25
N VAL A 32 -8.73 -2.07 -6.78
CA VAL A 32 -8.35 -3.44 -6.42
C VAL A 32 -7.66 -4.11 -7.60
N ARG A 33 -6.47 -4.70 -7.39
CA ARG A 33 -5.78 -5.44 -8.45
C ARG A 33 -6.47 -6.76 -8.73
N LEU A 34 -6.77 -7.02 -9.99
CA LEU A 34 -7.32 -8.29 -10.43
C LEU A 34 -6.22 -9.26 -10.86
N ARG A 35 -6.52 -10.56 -10.74
CA ARG A 35 -5.75 -11.62 -11.41
C ARG A 35 -5.91 -11.51 -12.92
N SER A 36 -4.90 -11.95 -13.67
CA SER A 36 -4.91 -11.88 -15.13
C SER A 36 -5.98 -12.79 -15.79
N ASP A 37 -6.39 -13.84 -15.09
CA ASP A 37 -7.42 -14.79 -15.52
C ASP A 37 -8.82 -14.46 -14.99
N ARG A 38 -8.97 -13.37 -14.22
CA ARG A 38 -10.26 -12.87 -13.77
C ARG A 38 -11.10 -12.52 -15.00
N HIS A 39 -12.31 -13.07 -15.08
CA HIS A 39 -13.21 -12.79 -16.18
C HIS A 39 -13.91 -11.44 -15.98
N ILE A 40 -13.97 -10.67 -17.06
CA ILE A 40 -14.65 -9.39 -17.15
C ILE A 40 -15.76 -9.56 -18.20
N GLY A 41 -16.98 -9.17 -17.85
CA GLY A 41 -18.17 -9.25 -18.71
C GLY A 41 -18.53 -7.91 -19.34
N LEU A 42 -19.21 -7.98 -20.50
CA LEU A 42 -19.90 -6.84 -21.13
C LEU A 42 -21.20 -6.47 -20.40
N SER A 43 -21.82 -7.44 -19.76
CA SER A 43 -23.08 -7.29 -19.04
C SER A 43 -23.20 -8.39 -17.99
N PRO A 44 -24.18 -8.28 -17.07
CA PRO A 44 -24.50 -9.32 -16.11
C PRO A 44 -24.57 -10.74 -16.69
N GLU A 45 -25.33 -10.92 -17.77
CA GLU A 45 -25.60 -12.24 -18.35
C GLU A 45 -24.86 -12.45 -19.68
N GLY A 46 -23.98 -11.52 -20.02
CA GLY A 46 -23.27 -11.46 -21.30
C GLY A 46 -22.00 -12.30 -21.35
N PRO A 47 -21.32 -12.32 -22.51
CA PRO A 47 -20.03 -12.98 -22.64
C PRO A 47 -19.00 -12.33 -21.70
N SER A 48 -18.09 -13.14 -21.19
CA SER A 48 -16.97 -12.68 -20.37
C SER A 48 -15.64 -13.19 -20.91
N LEU A 49 -14.59 -12.38 -20.80
CA LEU A 49 -13.24 -12.70 -21.25
C LEU A 49 -12.24 -12.53 -20.11
N PRO A 50 -11.18 -13.35 -20.05
CA PRO A 50 -10.08 -13.15 -19.11
C PRO A 50 -9.43 -11.77 -19.28
N ALA A 51 -9.17 -11.10 -18.16
CA ALA A 51 -8.63 -9.74 -18.15
C ALA A 51 -7.33 -9.55 -18.94
N ARG A 52 -6.47 -10.57 -18.98
CA ARG A 52 -5.24 -10.60 -19.80
C ARG A 52 -5.48 -10.35 -21.29
N MET A 53 -6.64 -10.73 -21.83
CA MET A 53 -6.95 -10.52 -23.26
C MET A 53 -6.97 -9.04 -23.61
N PHE A 54 -7.46 -8.20 -22.70
CA PHE A 54 -7.47 -6.75 -22.89
C PHE A 54 -6.08 -6.14 -22.70
N ALA A 55 -5.37 -6.53 -21.63
CA ALA A 55 -4.06 -5.98 -21.31
C ALA A 55 -2.98 -6.30 -22.36
N ARG A 56 -3.11 -7.40 -23.11
CA ARG A 56 -2.22 -7.76 -24.23
C ARG A 56 -2.28 -6.78 -25.41
N ARG A 57 -3.40 -6.07 -25.57
CA ARG A 57 -3.59 -5.06 -26.64
C ARG A 57 -2.81 -3.77 -26.36
N CYS A 58 -2.48 -3.51 -25.09
CA CYS A 58 -1.74 -2.32 -24.70
C CYS A 58 -0.23 -2.48 -24.98
N SER A 59 0.39 -1.40 -25.44
CA SER A 59 1.86 -1.31 -25.50
C SER A 59 2.46 -1.25 -24.09
N VAL A 60 3.73 -1.63 -23.94
CA VAL A 60 4.41 -1.57 -22.64
C VAL A 60 4.43 -0.12 -22.11
N GLY A 61 3.97 0.06 -20.88
CA GLY A 61 3.85 1.37 -20.22
C GLY A 61 2.54 2.09 -20.51
N GLN A 62 1.78 1.67 -21.52
CA GLN A 62 0.45 2.20 -21.87
C GLN A 62 -0.60 1.67 -20.91
N GLU A 63 -1.59 2.52 -20.66
CA GLU A 63 -2.74 2.28 -19.80
C GLU A 63 -4.01 2.64 -20.58
N GLU A 64 -5.06 1.82 -20.41
CA GLU A 64 -6.32 1.91 -21.14
C GLU A 64 -7.47 1.53 -20.20
N ARG A 65 -8.50 2.37 -20.15
CA ARG A 65 -9.77 2.02 -19.50
C ARG A 65 -10.63 1.28 -20.51
N LEU A 66 -11.24 0.18 -20.09
CA LEU A 66 -12.21 -0.54 -20.93
C LEU A 66 -13.54 0.21 -20.90
N GLU A 67 -14.07 0.57 -22.08
CA GLU A 67 -15.32 1.34 -22.18
C GLU A 67 -16.56 0.48 -21.89
N ASP A 68 -16.68 -0.69 -22.52
CA ASP A 68 -17.88 -1.53 -22.44
C ASP A 68 -17.76 -2.72 -21.48
N TRP A 69 -16.56 -2.97 -20.94
CA TRP A 69 -16.27 -4.16 -20.14
C TRP A 69 -16.13 -3.80 -18.67
N ASN A 70 -17.27 -3.78 -17.97
CA ASN A 70 -17.38 -3.22 -16.62
C ASN A 70 -18.07 -4.15 -15.61
N TYR A 71 -18.19 -5.46 -15.90
CA TYR A 71 -18.79 -6.41 -14.96
C TYR A 71 -17.80 -7.46 -14.47
N LEU A 72 -17.76 -7.70 -13.17
CA LEU A 72 -17.08 -8.85 -12.56
C LEU A 72 -18.10 -9.88 -12.11
N SER A 73 -17.86 -11.14 -12.47
CA SER A 73 -18.67 -12.27 -12.04
C SER A 73 -18.06 -13.02 -10.85
N GLY A 74 -18.91 -13.50 -9.96
CA GLY A 74 -18.56 -14.25 -8.76
C GLY A 74 -19.26 -15.60 -8.68
N ALA A 75 -19.01 -16.31 -7.59
CA ALA A 75 -19.74 -17.53 -7.28
C ALA A 75 -21.25 -17.23 -7.08
N ASN A 76 -22.09 -18.24 -7.31
CA ASN A 76 -23.54 -18.18 -7.07
C ASN A 76 -24.27 -17.08 -7.85
N GLY A 77 -23.77 -16.71 -9.03
CA GLY A 77 -24.40 -15.69 -9.89
C GLY A 77 -24.24 -14.25 -9.40
N LYS A 78 -23.48 -14.00 -8.34
CA LYS A 78 -23.23 -12.64 -7.84
C LYS A 78 -22.35 -11.85 -8.80
N GLN A 79 -22.62 -10.56 -8.92
CA GLN A 79 -21.92 -9.68 -9.85
C GLN A 79 -21.72 -8.29 -9.29
N ALA A 80 -20.68 -7.60 -9.76
CA ALA A 80 -20.43 -6.21 -9.43
C ALA A 80 -20.04 -5.42 -10.68
N GLU A 81 -20.64 -4.25 -10.85
CA GLU A 81 -20.28 -3.29 -11.88
C GLU A 81 -19.12 -2.43 -11.39
N VAL A 82 -18.01 -2.41 -12.13
CA VAL A 82 -16.77 -1.69 -11.82
C VAL A 82 -16.11 -1.24 -13.12
N ASP A 83 -15.41 -0.11 -13.08
CA ASP A 83 -14.57 0.28 -14.20
C ASP A 83 -13.29 -0.58 -14.20
N ILE A 84 -12.82 -0.95 -15.40
CA ILE A 84 -11.59 -1.71 -15.54
C ILE A 84 -10.51 -0.85 -16.18
N LEU A 85 -9.37 -0.77 -15.50
CA LEU A 85 -8.15 -0.16 -16.00
C LEU A 85 -7.11 -1.26 -16.25
N VAL A 86 -6.60 -1.33 -17.47
CA VAL A 86 -5.54 -2.27 -17.83
C VAL A 86 -4.26 -1.51 -18.19
N ARG A 87 -3.13 -2.03 -17.71
CA ARG A 87 -1.81 -1.49 -18.00
C ARG A 87 -0.82 -2.62 -18.20
N ARG A 88 -0.03 -2.53 -19.27
CA ARG A 88 1.07 -3.48 -19.51
C ARG A 88 2.36 -2.97 -18.88
N ILE A 89 2.97 -3.77 -18.04
CA ILE A 89 4.25 -3.46 -17.37
C ILE A 89 5.36 -4.23 -18.08
N ALA A 90 6.54 -3.62 -18.20
CA ALA A 90 7.71 -4.31 -18.74
C ALA A 90 8.05 -5.52 -17.85
N ALA A 91 8.12 -6.71 -18.43
CA ALA A 91 8.44 -7.93 -17.69
C ALA A 91 9.84 -7.79 -17.04
N GLY A 92 9.87 -7.72 -15.71
CA GLY A 92 11.11 -7.57 -14.94
C GLY A 92 11.63 -8.90 -14.44
N GLY A 93 12.32 -9.68 -15.28
CA GLY A 93 12.98 -10.93 -14.90
C GLY A 93 12.03 -12.11 -14.58
N LYS A 94 12.60 -13.34 -14.56
CA LYS A 94 11.95 -14.67 -14.63
C LYS A 94 10.44 -14.76 -14.31
N ASP A 95 9.70 -14.97 -15.40
CA ASP A 95 8.58 -15.90 -15.57
C ASP A 95 7.36 -15.78 -14.66
N SER A 96 6.52 -14.78 -14.96
CA SER A 96 5.08 -15.05 -15.08
C SER A 96 4.44 -14.08 -16.10
N GLU A 97 3.57 -14.57 -16.99
CA GLU A 97 2.71 -13.69 -17.81
C GLU A 97 1.84 -12.78 -16.92
N GLU A 98 1.58 -13.20 -15.69
CA GLU A 98 0.74 -12.50 -14.73
C GLU A 98 1.37 -11.21 -14.19
N ASP A 99 2.70 -11.18 -14.02
CA ASP A 99 3.45 -10.02 -13.55
C ASP A 99 3.70 -8.98 -14.66
N SER A 100 3.38 -9.34 -15.91
CA SER A 100 3.46 -8.41 -17.05
C SER A 100 2.25 -7.48 -17.14
N PHE A 101 1.22 -7.67 -16.29
CA PHE A 101 -0.01 -6.88 -16.33
C PHE A 101 -0.36 -6.29 -14.95
N LEU A 102 -0.80 -5.03 -14.98
CA LEU A 102 -1.53 -4.39 -13.90
C LEU A 102 -2.97 -4.18 -14.37
N ILE A 103 -3.89 -4.94 -13.79
CA ILE A 103 -5.32 -4.84 -14.08
C ILE A 103 -5.97 -4.38 -12.77
N LEU A 104 -6.70 -3.27 -12.81
CA LEU A 104 -7.39 -2.71 -11.66
C LEU A 104 -8.89 -2.69 -11.92
N ALA A 105 -9.66 -3.20 -10.97
CA ALA A 105 -11.07 -2.85 -10.81
C ALA A 105 -11.14 -1.56 -9.99
N ILE A 106 -11.76 -0.53 -10.55
CA ILE A 106 -11.91 0.78 -9.91
C ILE A 106 -13.39 1.15 -9.79
N TRP A 107 -13.71 1.88 -8.73
CA TRP A 107 -15.05 2.39 -8.50
C TRP A 107 -14.99 3.75 -7.79
N LYS A 108 -15.70 4.75 -8.33
CA LYS A 108 -15.64 6.16 -7.89
C LYS A 108 -14.21 6.74 -7.82
N ILE A 109 -13.30 6.25 -8.65
CA ILE A 109 -11.93 6.77 -8.81
C ILE A 109 -11.73 7.17 -10.27
N ASP A 110 -11.11 8.33 -10.49
CA ASP A 110 -10.66 8.73 -11.83
C ASP A 110 -9.59 7.77 -12.35
N SER A 111 -9.82 7.18 -13.53
CA SER A 111 -8.90 6.24 -14.17
C SER A 111 -7.49 6.80 -14.35
N SER A 112 -7.33 8.11 -14.54
CA SER A 112 -6.03 8.76 -14.66
C SER A 112 -5.21 8.72 -13.35
N LYS A 113 -5.89 8.62 -12.20
CA LYS A 113 -5.28 8.59 -10.85
C LYS A 113 -5.17 7.18 -10.28
N ALA A 114 -5.98 6.24 -10.75
CA ALA A 114 -6.08 4.87 -10.24
C ALA A 114 -4.71 4.18 -10.08
N THR A 115 -3.86 4.22 -11.11
CA THR A 115 -2.51 3.62 -11.01
C THR A 115 -1.62 4.34 -10.00
N SER A 116 -1.69 5.67 -9.90
CA SER A 116 -0.91 6.40 -8.88
C SER A 116 -1.38 6.09 -7.46
N LEU A 117 -2.69 5.98 -7.23
CA LEU A 117 -3.26 5.57 -5.94
C LEU A 117 -2.84 4.14 -5.60
N TYR A 118 -2.99 3.22 -6.55
CA TYR A 118 -2.63 1.82 -6.35
C TYR A 118 -1.14 1.61 -6.00
N ARG A 119 -0.24 2.48 -6.50
CA ARG A 119 1.19 2.43 -6.10
C ARG A 119 1.39 2.61 -4.59
N GLN A 120 0.52 3.35 -3.91
CA GLN A 120 0.61 3.54 -2.45
C GLN A 120 0.41 2.24 -1.68
N ARG A 121 -0.22 1.21 -2.27
CA ARG A 121 -0.34 -0.13 -1.66
C ARG A 121 1.02 -0.69 -1.22
N TRP A 122 2.11 -0.36 -1.92
CA TRP A 122 3.46 -0.81 -1.57
C TRP A 122 3.94 -0.32 -0.18
N GLU A 123 3.29 0.70 0.39
CA GLU A 123 3.60 1.21 1.74
C GLU A 123 3.37 0.14 2.81
N ILE A 124 2.35 -0.72 2.67
CA ILE A 124 2.08 -1.78 3.64
C ILE A 124 3.20 -2.85 3.64
N GLU A 125 3.76 -3.16 2.46
CA GLU A 125 4.92 -4.07 2.36
C GLU A 125 6.16 -3.46 3.00
N THR A 126 6.33 -2.14 2.84
CA THR A 126 7.42 -1.40 3.48
C THR A 126 7.27 -1.40 4.99
N MET A 127 6.04 -1.23 5.51
CA MET A 127 5.73 -1.36 6.92
C MET A 127 6.03 -2.77 7.44
N PHE A 128 5.51 -3.82 6.79
CA PHE A 128 5.80 -5.20 7.21
C PHE A 128 7.29 -5.53 7.20
N ALA A 129 8.03 -5.05 6.20
CA ALA A 129 9.48 -5.23 6.16
C ALA A 129 10.19 -4.52 7.33
N ALA A 130 9.72 -3.34 7.74
CA ALA A 130 10.21 -2.61 8.90
C ALA A 130 9.88 -3.33 10.22
N LEU A 131 8.70 -3.92 10.35
CA LEU A 131 8.33 -4.73 11.52
C LEU A 131 9.19 -6.00 11.64
N LYS A 132 9.52 -6.62 10.51
CA LYS A 132 10.33 -7.84 10.41
C LYS A 132 11.83 -7.50 10.37
N SER A 133 12.55 -8.03 9.39
CA SER A 133 14.02 -8.05 9.35
C SER A 133 14.69 -6.68 9.19
N ARG A 134 14.01 -5.66 8.63
CA ARG A 134 14.63 -4.35 8.37
C ARG A 134 14.56 -3.36 9.55
N GLY A 135 13.86 -3.70 10.62
CA GLY A 135 13.69 -2.84 11.78
C GLY A 135 13.55 -3.63 13.08
N TYR A 136 12.32 -3.89 13.50
CA TYR A 136 12.02 -4.39 14.86
C TYR A 136 12.26 -5.88 15.08
N ARG A 137 12.59 -6.64 14.03
CA ARG A 137 12.95 -8.06 14.10
C ARG A 137 11.86 -8.93 14.73
N LEU A 138 10.58 -8.62 14.44
CA LEU A 138 9.41 -9.33 14.98
C LEU A 138 9.55 -10.86 14.89
N GLU A 139 10.02 -11.38 13.76
CA GLU A 139 10.16 -12.83 13.53
C GLU A 139 11.23 -13.49 14.42
N GLN A 140 12.21 -12.73 14.93
CA GLN A 140 13.24 -13.24 15.84
C GLN A 140 12.75 -13.40 17.28
N THR A 141 11.54 -12.92 17.60
CA THR A 141 10.95 -13.10 18.93
C THR A 141 10.47 -14.53 19.17
N HIS A 142 10.28 -15.32 18.10
CA HIS A 142 9.74 -16.68 18.14
C HIS A 142 8.42 -16.81 18.94
N LEU A 143 7.66 -15.72 19.08
CA LEU A 143 6.36 -15.74 19.75
C LEU A 143 5.35 -16.52 18.92
N THR A 144 4.74 -17.53 19.53
CA THR A 144 3.71 -18.39 18.90
C THR A 144 2.31 -18.16 19.48
N GLU A 145 2.21 -17.65 20.71
CA GLU A 145 0.94 -17.43 21.41
C GLU A 145 0.14 -16.26 20.78
N PRO A 146 -1.08 -16.49 20.24
CA PRO A 146 -1.85 -15.48 19.52
C PRO A 146 -2.07 -14.18 20.30
N ASP A 147 -2.43 -14.28 21.58
CA ASP A 147 -2.65 -13.10 22.44
C ASP A 147 -1.38 -12.25 22.61
N ARG A 148 -0.22 -12.90 22.68
CA ARG A 148 1.07 -12.22 22.82
C ARG A 148 1.45 -11.54 21.50
N ILE A 149 1.22 -12.22 20.39
CA ILE A 149 1.44 -11.67 19.04
C ILE A 149 0.55 -10.44 18.84
N GLN A 150 -0.73 -10.50 19.20
CA GLN A 150 -1.65 -9.38 19.07
C GLN A 150 -1.17 -8.16 19.87
N ARG A 151 -0.78 -8.35 21.15
CA ARG A 151 -0.24 -7.26 21.99
C ARG A 151 1.05 -6.68 21.41
N LEU A 152 1.95 -7.53 20.92
CA LEU A 152 3.19 -7.08 20.32
C LEU A 152 2.96 -6.29 19.03
N ILE A 153 2.07 -6.75 18.14
CA ILE A 153 1.70 -6.03 16.92
C ILE A 153 1.15 -4.65 17.28
N GLY A 154 0.24 -4.56 18.27
CA GLY A 154 -0.28 -3.27 18.73
C GLY A 154 0.82 -2.31 19.22
N LEU A 155 1.76 -2.80 20.02
CA LEU A 155 2.92 -2.02 20.47
C LEU A 155 3.80 -1.58 19.29
N LEU A 156 4.08 -2.48 18.36
CA LEU A 156 4.91 -2.22 17.19
C LEU A 156 4.25 -1.23 16.23
N SER A 157 2.92 -1.21 16.11
CA SER A 157 2.21 -0.20 15.32
C SER A 157 2.45 1.21 15.85
N VAL A 158 2.38 1.41 17.17
CA VAL A 158 2.68 2.70 17.81
C VAL A 158 4.16 3.06 17.65
N ALA A 159 5.06 2.09 17.87
CA ALA A 159 6.50 2.30 17.68
C ALA A 159 6.85 2.67 16.24
N PHE A 160 6.24 2.00 15.25
CA PHE A 160 6.42 2.28 13.83
C PHE A 160 5.99 3.70 13.48
N ALA A 161 4.78 4.10 13.90
CA ALA A 161 4.27 5.46 13.67
C ALA A 161 5.21 6.51 14.28
N TRP A 162 5.64 6.31 15.53
CA TRP A 162 6.61 7.20 16.18
C TRP A 162 7.91 7.31 15.39
N THR A 163 8.48 6.18 15.00
CA THR A 163 9.76 6.11 14.29
C THR A 163 9.65 6.76 12.91
N HIS A 164 8.52 6.59 12.23
CA HIS A 164 8.24 7.24 10.95
C HIS A 164 8.16 8.77 11.10
N ILE A 165 7.39 9.26 12.07
CA ILE A 165 7.24 10.70 12.37
C ILE A 165 8.60 11.34 12.71
N VAL A 166 9.43 10.67 13.51
CA VAL A 166 10.79 11.15 13.81
C VAL A 166 11.66 11.20 12.55
N GLY A 167 11.50 10.24 11.64
CA GLY A 167 12.19 10.21 10.36
C GLY A 167 11.78 11.32 9.40
N GLU A 168 10.48 11.61 9.29
CA GLU A 168 9.94 12.76 8.55
C GLU A 168 10.48 14.07 9.09
N ARG A 169 10.40 14.23 10.41
CA ARG A 169 10.91 15.42 11.09
C ARG A 169 12.40 15.66 10.85
N ARG A 170 13.16 14.57 10.89
CA ARG A 170 14.59 14.63 10.59
C ARG A 170 14.83 15.03 9.14
N ALA A 171 14.04 14.49 8.21
CA ALA A 171 14.13 14.84 6.80
C ALA A 171 13.79 16.30 6.50
N GLU A 172 12.84 16.90 7.22
CA GLU A 172 12.54 18.33 7.13
C GLU A 172 13.72 19.20 7.58
N ARG A 173 14.43 18.80 8.63
CA ARG A 173 15.51 19.59 9.25
C ARG A 173 16.88 19.38 8.61
N GLU A 174 17.22 18.13 8.33
CA GLU A 174 18.55 17.70 7.85
C GLU A 174 18.56 17.36 6.35
N GLY A 175 17.39 17.33 5.71
CA GLY A 175 17.22 16.92 4.31
C GLY A 175 16.87 15.44 4.17
N LEU A 176 16.34 15.09 2.99
CA LEU A 176 15.97 13.71 2.67
C LEU A 176 17.21 12.80 2.54
N PRO A 177 17.09 11.51 2.90
CA PRO A 177 18.15 10.53 2.61
C PRO A 177 18.51 10.55 1.11
N PRO A 178 19.82 10.52 0.76
CA PRO A 178 20.27 10.56 -0.62
C PRO A 178 19.65 9.46 -1.49
N LYS A 179 19.42 9.76 -2.76
CA LYS A 179 19.00 8.75 -3.75
C LYS A 179 20.23 8.05 -4.33
N LYS A 180 20.16 6.73 -4.49
CA LYS A 180 21.16 5.94 -5.21
C LYS A 180 20.90 5.93 -6.71
N ALA A 181 21.84 5.41 -7.50
CA ALA A 181 21.77 5.36 -8.97
C ALA A 181 20.47 4.72 -9.52
N HIS A 182 19.90 3.76 -8.80
CA HIS A 182 18.61 3.13 -9.14
C HIS A 182 17.37 3.98 -8.77
N GLY A 183 17.53 5.28 -8.49
CA GLY A 183 16.45 6.25 -8.25
C GLY A 183 15.74 6.19 -6.89
N ARG A 184 16.05 5.19 -6.05
CA ARG A 184 15.45 5.03 -4.71
C ARG A 184 16.35 5.63 -3.63
N ARG A 185 15.74 6.12 -2.54
CA ARG A 185 16.47 6.60 -1.36
C ARG A 185 17.31 5.47 -0.75
N GLU A 186 18.48 5.81 -0.24
CA GLU A 186 19.34 4.87 0.48
C GLU A 186 18.67 4.33 1.75
N ARG A 187 17.94 5.20 2.46
CA ARG A 187 17.18 4.85 3.66
C ARG A 187 15.72 5.26 3.50
N SER A 188 14.80 4.44 4.00
CA SER A 188 13.41 4.86 4.20
C SER A 188 13.33 5.91 5.30
N LEU A 189 12.24 6.67 5.36
CA LEU A 189 12.00 7.62 6.45
C LEU A 189 11.92 6.90 7.80
N PHE A 190 11.26 5.73 7.84
CA PHE A 190 11.33 4.82 8.99
C PHE A 190 12.78 4.56 9.45
N ARG A 191 13.67 4.12 8.54
CA ARG A 191 15.05 3.81 8.94
C ARG A 191 15.78 5.06 9.41
N TYR A 192 15.52 6.20 8.77
CA TYR A 192 16.12 7.48 9.13
C TYR A 192 15.75 7.94 10.54
N GLY A 193 14.49 7.74 10.93
CA GLY A 193 14.01 7.96 12.30
C GLY A 193 14.52 6.91 13.29
N MET A 194 14.58 5.64 12.89
CA MET A 194 15.09 4.55 13.73
C MET A 194 16.55 4.79 14.11
N ASP A 195 17.39 5.16 13.14
CA ASP A 195 18.80 5.49 13.38
C ASP A 195 18.94 6.66 14.37
N ARG A 196 18.04 7.66 14.28
CA ARG A 196 18.04 8.80 15.20
C ARG A 196 17.65 8.40 16.62
N LEU A 197 16.60 7.60 16.77
CA LEU A 197 16.16 7.10 18.07
C LEU A 197 17.22 6.19 18.71
N GLN A 198 17.84 5.30 17.92
CA GLN A 198 18.96 4.48 18.39
C GLN A 198 20.11 5.35 18.86
N SER A 199 20.54 6.33 18.07
CA SER A 199 21.60 7.27 18.47
C SER A 199 21.28 7.97 19.79
N ILE A 200 20.06 8.46 19.99
CA ILE A 200 19.65 9.12 21.25
C ILE A 200 19.73 8.16 22.45
N LEU A 201 19.34 6.90 22.26
CA LEU A 201 19.18 5.92 23.33
C LEU A 201 20.47 5.16 23.68
N THR A 202 21.38 4.98 22.72
CA THR A 202 22.59 4.17 22.89
C THR A 202 23.86 4.99 23.04
N THR A 203 23.79 6.32 22.91
CA THR A 203 24.94 7.20 23.20
C THR A 203 25.22 7.19 24.72
N PRO A 204 26.49 7.05 25.16
CA PRO A 204 26.82 7.05 26.59
C PRO A 204 26.34 8.30 27.33
N GLU A 205 26.43 9.46 26.69
CA GLU A 205 25.87 10.71 27.19
C GLU A 205 24.35 10.70 27.05
N ARG A 206 23.65 10.83 28.18
CA ARG A 206 22.19 10.88 28.19
C ARG A 206 21.70 12.13 27.45
N GLN A 207 20.78 11.94 26.50
CA GLN A 207 20.14 13.03 25.74
C GLN A 207 18.63 13.14 26.06
N PRO A 208 18.23 13.40 27.32
CA PRO A 208 16.82 13.38 27.70
C PRO A 208 15.98 14.41 26.95
N GLN A 209 16.54 15.60 26.69
CA GLN A 209 15.84 16.65 25.93
C GLN A 209 15.54 16.20 24.50
N ALA A 210 16.51 15.57 23.82
CA ALA A 210 16.31 15.05 22.47
C ALA A 210 15.30 13.90 22.44
N PHE A 211 15.35 13.01 23.43
CA PHE A 211 14.39 11.92 23.58
C PHE A 211 12.96 12.45 23.79
N PHE A 212 12.76 13.35 24.76
CA PHE A 212 11.45 13.93 25.04
C PHE A 212 10.92 14.77 23.88
N ALA A 213 11.80 15.49 23.17
CA ALA A 213 11.42 16.16 21.93
C ALA A 213 10.85 15.15 20.92
N CYS A 214 11.54 14.03 20.66
CA CYS A 214 11.01 12.99 19.76
C CYS A 214 9.70 12.39 20.29
N LEU A 215 9.56 12.21 21.61
CA LEU A 215 8.36 11.66 22.24
C LEU A 215 7.13 12.56 22.04
N THR A 216 7.31 13.89 21.95
CA THR A 216 6.19 14.79 21.64
C THR A 216 5.53 14.49 20.29
N GLY A 217 6.24 13.87 19.36
CA GLY A 217 5.70 13.44 18.07
C GLY A 217 4.58 12.41 18.19
N LEU A 218 4.58 11.57 19.24
CA LEU A 218 3.47 10.64 19.50
C LEU A 218 2.23 11.34 20.06
N ARG A 219 2.42 12.40 20.84
CA ARG A 219 1.32 13.15 21.46
C ARG A 219 0.64 14.10 20.47
N SER A 220 1.42 14.72 19.58
CA SER A 220 0.92 15.72 18.64
C SER A 220 1.68 15.68 17.30
N PRO A 221 1.42 14.67 16.44
CA PRO A 221 2.14 14.47 15.19
C PRO A 221 2.14 15.70 14.27
N THR A 222 0.97 16.30 14.04
CA THR A 222 0.83 17.48 13.16
C THR A 222 1.65 18.67 13.65
N ALA A 223 1.55 18.97 14.95
CA ALA A 223 2.31 20.07 15.56
C ALA A 223 3.82 19.78 15.61
N PHE A 224 4.20 18.50 15.70
CA PHE A 224 5.59 18.08 15.73
C PHE A 224 6.27 18.29 14.36
N LEU A 225 5.56 18.00 13.27
CA LEU A 225 6.01 18.22 11.90
C LEU A 225 5.95 19.71 11.51
N SER A 226 4.95 20.47 11.98
CA SER A 226 4.75 21.86 11.58
C SER A 226 5.70 22.89 12.22
N ARG A 227 6.42 22.54 13.29
CA ARG A 227 7.32 23.49 13.96
C ARG A 227 8.56 23.70 13.09
N THR A 228 8.71 24.79 12.36
CA THR A 228 9.99 25.09 11.70
C THR A 228 11.10 25.33 12.73
#